data_AF-A0A538RPS1-F1
#
_entry.id   AF-A0A538RPS1-F1
#
_cell.length_a   1.000
_cell.length_b   1.000
_cell.length_c   1.000
_cell.angle_alpha   90.00
_cell.angle_beta   90.00
_cell.angle_gamma   90.00
#
_symmetry.space_group_name_H-M   'P 1'
#
loop_
_entity.id
_entity.type
_entity.pdbx_description
1 polymer ?
#
loop_
_entity_poly.entity_id
_entity_poly.type
_entity_poly.pdbx_seq_one_letter_code
_entity_poly.pdbx_strand_id
1 'polypeptide(L)'
;MSKQNSNHRAENTTDDIELPCNATIPAAIPDGEHYEVTFVRAERAYIFKSDKVYLWFEIITPGDWIGQKFYMACPVAQQGKWGPSHKFWIAWVFAAGRRPNRVDRMSTKVFRNKVFRARIRTVIKTAKQTIRTASQRYSVIDELLEITVGSKEEFT
;
A
#
# COMPACT_ATOMS: atom_id res chain seq x y z
N MET A 1 65.81 -24.69 23.13
CA MET A 1 65.32 -24.18 21.83
C MET A 1 63.81 -24.38 21.80
N SER A 2 63.06 -23.29 21.66
CA SER A 2 61.64 -23.18 22.03
C SER A 2 60.72 -23.25 20.81
N LYS A 3 59.67 -24.07 20.96
CA LYS A 3 58.31 -24.03 20.39
C LYS A 3 58.12 -23.80 18.88
N GLN A 4 57.59 -24.86 18.24
CA GLN A 4 56.78 -24.82 17.04
C GLN A 4 55.57 -23.89 17.25
N ASN A 5 55.33 -22.96 16.31
CA ASN A 5 54.08 -22.22 16.22
C ASN A 5 53.39 -22.58 14.90
N SER A 6 52.45 -23.51 15.01
CA SER A 6 51.44 -23.79 13.99
C SER A 6 50.50 -22.60 13.86
N ASN A 7 50.67 -21.78 12.83
CA ASN A 7 49.65 -20.82 12.43
C ASN A 7 48.52 -21.59 11.74
N HIS A 8 47.51 -21.99 12.52
CA HIS A 8 46.19 -22.29 11.98
C HIS A 8 45.61 -20.99 11.40
N ARG A 9 45.55 -20.94 10.07
CA ARG A 9 44.78 -19.95 9.31
C ARG A 9 43.31 -20.28 9.53
N ALA A 10 42.61 -19.48 10.32
CA ALA A 10 41.16 -19.57 10.46
C ALA A 10 40.51 -19.42 9.08
N GLU A 11 39.80 -20.45 8.65
CA GLU A 11 38.91 -20.40 7.49
C GLU A 11 37.72 -19.51 7.86
N ASN A 12 37.66 -18.30 7.29
CA ASN A 12 36.45 -17.47 7.31
C ASN A 12 35.45 -18.08 6.32
N THR A 13 34.72 -19.10 6.76
CA THR A 13 33.51 -19.56 6.07
C THR A 13 32.50 -18.42 6.15
N THR A 14 32.21 -17.82 4.99
CA THR A 14 31.19 -16.79 4.88
C THR A 14 29.85 -17.53 4.89
N ASP A 15 29.27 -17.71 6.06
CA ASP A 15 27.97 -18.34 6.19
C ASP A 15 26.95 -17.52 5.38
N ASP A 16 26.29 -18.20 4.44
CA ASP A 16 25.19 -17.61 3.68
C ASP A 16 24.01 -17.33 4.61
N ILE A 17 23.31 -16.23 4.38
CA ILE A 17 22.18 -15.80 5.22
C ILE A 17 20.91 -15.87 4.37
N GLU A 18 20.07 -16.86 4.67
CA GLU A 18 18.72 -16.95 4.12
C GLU A 18 17.76 -16.02 4.87
N LEU A 19 17.06 -15.17 4.12
CA LEU A 19 16.06 -14.25 4.65
C LEU A 19 14.68 -14.58 4.07
N PRO A 20 13.61 -14.58 4.89
CA PRO A 20 12.28 -14.95 4.40
C PRO A 20 11.69 -13.87 3.49
N CYS A 21 11.13 -14.28 2.36
CA CYS A 21 10.38 -13.41 1.45
C CYS A 21 8.92 -13.26 1.92
N ASN A 22 8.69 -12.44 2.95
CA ASN A 22 7.35 -12.26 3.54
C ASN A 22 6.59 -11.04 2.97
N ALA A 23 7.10 -10.41 1.92
CA ALA A 23 6.50 -9.20 1.36
C ALA A 23 5.39 -9.56 0.36
N THR A 24 4.14 -9.19 0.67
CA THR A 24 3.06 -9.19 -0.32
C THR A 24 3.16 -7.92 -1.17
N ILE A 25 3.85 -8.01 -2.31
CA ILE A 25 4.00 -6.92 -3.26
C ILE A 25 3.04 -7.17 -4.44
N PRO A 26 2.13 -6.24 -4.76
CA PRO A 26 1.23 -6.40 -5.89
C PRO A 26 2.00 -6.50 -7.21
N ALA A 27 1.42 -7.20 -8.18
CA ALA A 27 1.99 -7.29 -9.53
C ALA A 27 2.13 -5.89 -10.17
N ALA A 28 3.08 -5.74 -11.10
CA ALA A 28 3.11 -4.59 -11.97
C ALA A 28 2.12 -4.80 -13.12
N ILE A 29 1.08 -3.98 -13.17
CA ILE A 29 0.01 -4.03 -14.17
C ILE A 29 -0.06 -2.69 -14.92
N PRO A 30 -0.68 -2.63 -16.11
CA PRO A 30 -0.79 -1.39 -16.88
C PRO A 30 -1.42 -0.26 -16.08
N ASP A 31 -0.84 0.94 -16.18
CA ASP A 31 -1.40 2.15 -15.59
C ASP A 31 -2.77 2.46 -16.22
N GLY A 32 -3.72 2.98 -15.45
CA GLY A 32 -5.04 3.31 -15.99
C GLY A 32 -6.09 3.66 -14.94
N GLU A 33 -7.25 4.14 -15.42
CA GLU A 33 -8.38 4.63 -14.62
C GLU A 33 -9.66 3.81 -14.80
N HIS A 34 -9.55 2.64 -15.43
CA HIS A 34 -10.67 1.76 -15.78
C HIS A 34 -10.86 0.61 -14.76
N TYR A 35 -10.03 0.55 -13.72
CA TYR A 35 -10.07 -0.53 -12.75
C TYR A 35 -11.16 -0.29 -11.72
N GLU A 36 -12.06 -1.24 -11.58
CA GLU A 36 -13.05 -1.33 -10.52
C GLU A 36 -12.49 -2.16 -9.38
N VAL A 37 -12.60 -1.65 -8.16
CA VAL A 37 -12.03 -2.27 -6.98
C VAL A 37 -13.01 -2.24 -5.80
N THR A 38 -12.93 -3.25 -4.93
CA THR A 38 -13.70 -3.32 -3.68
C THR A 38 -12.77 -3.36 -2.47
N PHE A 39 -13.17 -2.75 -1.37
CA PHE A 39 -12.34 -2.68 -0.16
C PHE A 39 -12.26 -4.04 0.56
N VAL A 40 -11.04 -4.49 0.84
CA VAL A 40 -10.77 -5.76 1.54
C VAL A 40 -10.47 -5.52 3.01
N ARG A 41 -9.44 -4.70 3.28
CA ARG A 41 -8.94 -4.47 4.65
C ARG A 41 -8.11 -3.20 4.71
N ALA A 42 -7.81 -2.77 5.94
CA ALA A 42 -6.81 -1.76 6.19
C ALA A 42 -5.71 -2.32 7.08
N GLU A 43 -4.48 -1.88 6.86
CA GLU A 43 -3.31 -2.27 7.64
C GLU A 43 -2.53 -1.02 8.04
N ARG A 44 -2.05 -0.98 9.28
CA ARG A 44 -1.12 0.07 9.73
C ARG A 44 0.27 -0.52 9.80
N ALA A 45 1.25 0.16 9.20
CA ALA A 45 2.64 -0.24 9.28
C ALA A 45 3.54 0.98 9.46
N TYR A 46 4.64 0.79 10.18
CA TYR A 46 5.68 1.79 10.39
C TYR A 46 6.86 1.49 9.46
N ILE A 47 7.06 2.30 8.43
CA ILE A 47 8.08 2.08 7.39
C ILE A 47 8.86 3.37 7.14
N PHE A 48 10.18 3.30 7.09
CA PHE A 48 11.07 4.46 6.87
C PHE A 48 10.76 5.65 7.78
N LYS A 49 10.59 5.39 9.09
CA LYS A 49 10.27 6.38 10.12
C LYS A 49 8.90 7.07 9.98
N SER A 50 8.00 6.52 9.17
CA SER A 50 6.67 7.08 8.94
C SER A 50 5.61 6.00 9.14
N ASP A 51 4.59 6.34 9.93
CA ASP A 51 3.37 5.57 10.00
C ASP A 51 2.59 5.69 8.69
N LYS A 52 2.10 4.55 8.20
CA LYS A 52 1.26 4.48 7.01
C LYS A 52 0.04 3.63 7.28
N VAL A 53 -1.08 4.04 6.71
CA VAL A 53 -2.28 3.22 6.55
C VAL A 53 -2.31 2.73 5.11
N TYR A 54 -2.32 1.42 4.93
CA TYR A 54 -2.52 0.76 3.65
C TYR A 54 -3.98 0.36 3.53
N LEU A 55 -4.70 0.97 2.60
CA LEU A 55 -6.05 0.56 2.24
C LEU A 55 -5.95 -0.47 1.12
N TRP A 56 -6.26 -1.73 1.42
CA TRP A 56 -6.22 -2.83 0.47
C TRP A 56 -7.56 -2.96 -0.24
N PHE A 57 -7.49 -3.07 -1.56
CA PHE A 57 -8.63 -3.32 -2.42
C PHE A 57 -8.34 -4.49 -3.35
N GLU A 58 -9.39 -5.13 -3.82
CA GLU A 58 -9.36 -6.23 -4.77
C GLU A 58 -9.95 -5.76 -6.09
N ILE A 59 -9.28 -6.05 -7.21
CA ILE A 59 -9.80 -5.76 -8.55
C ILE A 59 -10.97 -6.69 -8.84
N ILE A 60 -12.07 -6.10 -9.29
CA ILE A 60 -13.26 -6.84 -9.73
C ILE A 60 -13.57 -6.67 -11.22
N THR A 61 -12.85 -5.79 -11.92
CA THR A 61 -12.95 -5.66 -13.39
C THR A 61 -12.61 -6.99 -14.06
N PRO A 62 -13.47 -7.49 -14.97
CA PRO A 62 -13.17 -8.67 -15.75
C PRO A 62 -11.86 -8.52 -16.55
N GLY A 63 -10.97 -9.52 -16.45
CA GLY A 63 -9.69 -9.53 -17.15
C GLY A 63 -8.61 -10.26 -16.35
N ASP A 64 -7.35 -10.10 -16.77
CA ASP A 64 -6.19 -10.84 -16.25
C ASP A 64 -5.89 -10.61 -14.77
N TRP A 65 -6.41 -9.52 -14.20
CA TRP A 65 -6.09 -9.06 -12.85
C TRP A 65 -7.24 -9.19 -11.85
N ILE A 66 -8.36 -9.81 -12.24
CA ILE A 66 -9.49 -10.04 -11.33
C ILE A 66 -9.04 -10.82 -10.07
N GLY A 67 -9.54 -10.40 -8.90
CA GLY A 67 -9.19 -11.00 -7.61
C GLY A 67 -7.81 -10.58 -7.05
N GLN A 68 -7.00 -9.87 -7.83
CA GLN A 68 -5.70 -9.38 -7.36
C GLN A 68 -5.85 -8.21 -6.40
N LYS A 69 -5.00 -8.19 -5.37
CA LYS A 69 -5.06 -7.20 -4.29
C LYS A 69 -3.99 -6.13 -4.45
N PHE A 70 -4.44 -4.89 -4.43
CA PHE A 70 -3.60 -3.70 -4.51
C PHE A 70 -3.88 -2.81 -3.31
N TYR A 71 -2.93 -1.93 -2.98
CA TYR A 71 -3.10 -1.00 -1.88
C TYR A 71 -2.97 0.45 -2.32
N MET A 72 -3.71 1.30 -1.63
CA MET A 72 -3.43 2.74 -1.54
C MET A 72 -2.61 2.99 -0.27
N ALA A 73 -1.39 3.50 -0.44
CA ALA A 73 -0.53 3.86 0.68
C ALA A 73 -0.81 5.30 1.14
N CYS A 74 -1.31 5.45 2.36
CA CYS A 74 -1.65 6.74 2.94
C CYS A 74 -0.74 7.06 4.13
N PRO A 75 0.13 8.09 4.05
CA PRO A 75 0.87 8.56 5.20
C PRO A 75 -0.06 8.97 6.32
N VAL A 76 0.26 8.59 7.55
CA VAL A 76 -0.46 9.04 8.74
C VAL A 76 -0.05 10.47 9.08
N ALA A 77 -1.04 11.30 9.39
CA ALA A 77 -0.80 12.67 9.83
C ALA A 77 0.06 12.70 11.08
N GLN A 78 1.11 13.53 11.06
CA GLN A 78 1.89 13.83 12.27
C GLN A 78 0.97 14.48 13.31
N GLN A 79 1.11 14.09 14.58
CA GLN A 79 0.28 14.57 15.70
C GLN A 79 -1.23 14.27 15.55
N GLY A 80 -1.64 13.37 14.65
CA GLY A 80 -3.04 12.96 14.47
C GLY A 80 -3.94 13.99 13.78
N LYS A 81 -3.38 15.05 13.20
CA LYS A 81 -4.14 16.12 12.52
C LYS A 81 -4.42 15.78 11.06
N TRP A 82 -5.53 15.12 10.80
CA TRP A 82 -5.98 14.87 9.43
C TRP A 82 -6.59 16.12 8.81
N GLY A 83 -6.26 16.38 7.53
CA GLY A 83 -6.77 17.53 6.81
C GLY A 83 -6.75 17.33 5.29
N PRO A 84 -7.25 18.30 4.51
CA PRO A 84 -7.54 18.14 3.08
C PRO A 84 -6.37 17.73 2.18
N SER A 85 -5.13 17.97 2.59
CA SER A 85 -3.93 17.55 1.86
C SER A 85 -3.53 16.09 2.10
N HIS A 86 -4.15 15.40 3.06
CA HIS A 86 -3.79 14.04 3.41
C HIS A 86 -4.53 13.03 2.53
N LYS A 87 -3.78 12.12 1.91
CA LYS A 87 -4.33 11.10 1.02
C LYS A 87 -5.46 10.27 1.65
N PHE A 88 -5.29 9.86 2.91
CA PHE A 88 -6.35 9.14 3.64
C PHE A 88 -7.59 10.00 3.83
N TRP A 89 -7.42 11.30 4.12
CA TRP A 89 -8.55 12.20 4.33
C TRP A 89 -9.35 12.36 3.04
N ILE A 90 -8.67 12.56 1.91
CA ILE A 90 -9.30 12.71 0.59
C ILE A 90 -10.10 11.46 0.25
N ALA A 91 -9.47 10.28 0.33
CA ALA A 91 -10.13 9.01 0.04
C ALA A 91 -11.32 8.75 0.99
N TRP A 92 -11.17 9.08 2.27
CA TRP A 92 -12.23 8.92 3.26
C TRP A 92 -13.43 9.85 2.97
N VAL A 93 -13.18 11.13 2.69
CA VAL A 93 -14.25 12.09 2.36
C VAL A 93 -14.98 11.68 1.09
N PHE A 94 -14.22 11.26 0.08
CA PHE A 94 -14.77 10.73 -1.16
C PHE A 94 -15.70 9.53 -0.89
N ALA A 95 -15.21 8.53 -0.14
CA ALA A 95 -16.01 7.36 0.19
C ALA A 95 -17.20 7.70 1.10
N ALA A 96 -17.04 8.59 2.07
CA ALA A 96 -18.08 8.96 3.04
C ALA A 96 -19.15 9.91 2.45
N GLY A 97 -18.86 10.59 1.34
CA GLY A 97 -19.74 11.61 0.75
C GLY A 97 -19.86 12.89 1.60
N ARG A 98 -19.03 13.03 2.64
CA ARG A 98 -19.07 14.18 3.57
C ARG A 98 -17.71 14.46 4.19
N ARG A 99 -17.52 15.67 4.70
CA ARG A 99 -16.35 16.02 5.52
C ARG A 99 -16.47 15.39 6.92
N PRO A 100 -15.36 14.96 7.54
CA PRO A 100 -15.38 14.55 8.93
C PRO A 100 -15.62 15.77 9.84
N ASN A 101 -16.47 15.60 10.84
CA ASN A 101 -16.70 16.55 11.92
C ASN A 101 -15.60 16.39 12.98
N ARG A 102 -15.41 17.40 13.85
CA ARG A 102 -14.37 17.40 14.89
C ARG A 102 -14.44 16.19 15.84
N VAL A 103 -15.61 15.60 16.01
CA VAL A 103 -15.86 14.43 16.87
C VAL A 103 -15.75 13.10 16.12
N ASP A 104 -15.65 13.11 14.79
CA ASP A 104 -15.64 11.88 14.01
C ASP A 104 -14.33 11.12 14.18
N ARG A 105 -14.45 9.80 14.36
CA ARG A 105 -13.35 8.87 14.10
C ARG A 105 -13.44 8.46 12.63
N MET A 106 -12.43 8.81 11.83
CA MET A 106 -12.36 8.47 10.40
C MET A 106 -12.18 6.96 10.20
N SER A 107 -13.28 6.21 10.34
CA SER A 107 -13.31 4.75 10.25
C SER A 107 -13.17 4.28 8.80
N THR A 108 -12.41 3.22 8.57
CA THR A 108 -12.31 2.55 7.25
C THR A 108 -13.59 1.79 6.87
N LYS A 109 -14.60 1.73 7.75
CA LYS A 109 -15.92 1.18 7.42
C LYS A 109 -16.59 1.92 6.26
N VAL A 110 -16.28 3.20 6.04
CA VAL A 110 -16.86 3.99 4.94
C VAL A 110 -16.57 3.43 3.55
N PHE A 111 -15.52 2.60 3.42
CA PHE A 111 -15.13 1.96 2.17
C PHE A 111 -15.83 0.62 1.92
N ARG A 112 -16.46 0.02 2.94
CA ARG A 112 -17.10 -1.30 2.82
C ARG A 112 -18.35 -1.22 1.94
N ASN A 113 -18.69 -2.34 1.30
CA ASN A 113 -19.88 -2.51 0.47
C ASN A 113 -20.00 -1.49 -0.66
N LYS A 114 -18.85 -1.03 -1.18
CA LYS A 114 -18.77 -0.08 -2.29
C LYS A 114 -17.83 -0.62 -3.35
N VAL A 115 -18.16 -0.30 -4.59
CA VAL A 115 -17.27 -0.49 -5.74
C VAL A 115 -16.75 0.88 -6.15
N PHE A 116 -15.43 0.96 -6.31
CA PHE A 116 -14.76 2.18 -6.71
C PHE A 116 -14.11 2.00 -8.07
N ARG A 117 -14.29 2.96 -8.98
CA ARG A 117 -13.35 3.14 -10.08
C ARG A 117 -12.08 3.78 -9.53
N ALA A 118 -10.93 3.21 -9.84
CA ALA A 118 -9.65 3.59 -9.26
C ALA A 118 -8.59 3.84 -10.34
N ARG A 119 -7.72 4.81 -10.08
CA ARG A 119 -6.47 5.00 -10.83
C ARG A 119 -5.43 4.05 -10.27
N ILE A 120 -4.92 3.14 -11.09
CA ILE A 120 -3.76 2.33 -10.80
C ILE A 120 -2.55 2.90 -11.52
N ARG A 121 -1.41 2.95 -10.82
CA ARG A 121 -0.12 3.33 -11.41
C ARG A 121 1.01 2.42 -10.98
N THR A 122 2.03 2.33 -11.82
CA THR A 122 3.25 1.59 -11.55
C THR A 122 4.23 2.45 -10.75
N VAL A 123 4.82 1.88 -9.71
CA VAL A 123 5.93 2.49 -8.97
C VAL A 123 7.23 2.20 -9.70
N ILE A 124 7.65 3.13 -10.55
CA ILE A 124 8.86 3.00 -11.38
C ILE A 124 10.13 3.55 -10.74
N LYS A 125 10.01 4.41 -9.72
CA LYS A 125 11.14 5.06 -9.04
C LYS A 125 11.22 4.64 -7.58
N THR A 126 12.44 4.62 -7.03
CA THR A 126 12.69 4.47 -5.60
C THR A 126 12.50 5.81 -4.87
N ALA A 127 12.55 5.79 -3.53
CA ALA A 127 12.56 7.01 -2.73
C ALA A 127 13.76 7.93 -3.05
N LYS A 128 14.88 7.35 -3.52
CA LYS A 128 16.08 8.08 -3.96
C LYS A 128 16.01 8.53 -5.43
N GLN A 129 14.83 8.48 -6.05
CA GLN A 129 14.60 8.83 -7.46
C GLN A 129 15.33 7.96 -8.49
N THR A 130 15.86 6.79 -8.09
CA THR A 130 16.47 5.83 -9.02
C THR A 130 15.40 4.99 -9.71
N ILE A 131 15.63 4.64 -10.99
CA ILE A 131 14.72 3.78 -11.76
C ILE A 131 14.79 2.34 -11.24
N ARG A 132 13.63 1.71 -11.08
CA ARG A 132 13.48 0.29 -10.72
C ARG A 132 13.64 -0.61 -11.93
N THR A 133 14.29 -1.75 -11.74
CA THR A 133 14.28 -2.85 -12.72
C THR A 133 12.84 -3.36 -12.92
N ALA A 134 12.57 -4.05 -14.03
CA ALA A 134 11.24 -4.60 -14.29
C ALA A 134 10.76 -5.49 -13.13
N SER A 135 11.63 -6.34 -12.58
CA SER A 135 11.36 -7.22 -11.44
C SER A 135 11.11 -6.49 -10.11
N GLN A 136 11.48 -5.22 -9.99
CA GLN A 136 11.28 -4.42 -8.77
C GLN A 136 10.04 -3.54 -8.85
N ARG A 137 9.40 -3.43 -10.03
CA ARG A 137 8.20 -2.61 -10.23
C ARG A 137 6.99 -3.33 -9.63
N TYR A 138 6.06 -2.52 -9.18
CA TYR A 138 4.78 -2.97 -8.65
C TYR A 138 3.76 -1.87 -8.87
N SER A 139 2.49 -2.23 -8.95
CA SER A 139 1.42 -1.23 -9.08
C SER A 139 0.74 -0.96 -7.74
N VAL A 140 0.19 0.24 -7.62
CA VAL A 140 -0.54 0.71 -6.44
C VAL A 140 -1.81 1.40 -6.88
N ILE A 141 -2.78 1.45 -5.99
CA ILE A 141 -3.93 2.34 -6.17
C ILE A 141 -3.48 3.75 -5.81
N ASP A 142 -3.52 4.61 -6.80
CA ASP A 142 -3.14 6.01 -6.63
C ASP A 142 -4.32 6.86 -6.16
N GLU A 143 -5.51 6.65 -6.71
CA GLU A 143 -6.68 7.46 -6.41
C GLU A 143 -7.98 6.66 -6.58
N LEU A 144 -9.00 7.01 -5.81
CA LEU A 144 -10.39 6.56 -6.04
C LEU A 144 -11.10 7.68 -6.80
N LEU A 145 -11.68 7.36 -7.95
CA LEU A 145 -12.19 8.32 -8.91
C LEU A 145 -13.72 8.42 -8.88
N GLU A 146 -14.40 7.29 -8.71
CA GLU A 146 -15.86 7.19 -8.79
C GLU A 146 -16.39 6.06 -7.89
N ILE A 147 -17.60 6.20 -7.33
CA ILE A 147 -18.32 5.11 -6.67
C ILE A 147 -19.33 4.57 -7.68
N THR A 148 -19.08 3.40 -8.25
CA THR A 148 -19.96 2.80 -9.27
C THR A 148 -21.12 2.03 -8.63
N VAL A 149 -20.94 1.53 -7.40
CA VAL A 149 -21.99 0.84 -6.62
C VAL A 149 -21.85 1.21 -5.13
N GLY A 150 -22.97 1.39 -4.43
CA GLY A 150 -23.01 1.60 -2.98
C GLY A 150 -23.06 3.08 -2.53
N SER A 151 -23.39 3.99 -3.44
CA SER A 151 -23.63 5.42 -3.14
C SER A 151 -25.13 5.71 -2.93
N LYS A 152 -25.72 5.20 -1.84
CA LYS A 152 -27.01 5.71 -1.36
C LYS A 152 -27.07 5.86 0.15
N GLU A 153 -27.66 6.99 0.52
CA GLU A 153 -28.11 7.46 1.82
C GLU A 153 -28.92 6.38 2.56
N GLU A 154 -28.26 5.44 3.24
CA GLU A 154 -28.93 4.48 4.14
C GLU A 154 -28.29 4.52 5.53
N PHE A 155 -28.34 5.69 6.16
CA PHE A 155 -28.36 5.81 7.62
C PHE A 155 -29.21 7.03 7.95
N THR A 156 -30.53 6.86 7.81
CA THR A 156 -31.51 7.66 8.57
C THR A 156 -31.66 7.02 9.94
#